data_AF-U1QQP3-F1
#
_entry.id   AF-U1QQP3-F1
#
_cell.length_a   1.000
_cell.length_b   1.000
_cell.length_c   1.000
_cell.angle_alpha   90.00
_cell.angle_beta   90.00
_cell.angle_gamma   90.00
#
_symmetry.space_group_name_H-M   'P 1'
#
loop_
_entity.id
_entity.type
_entity.pdbx_description
1 polymer ?
#
loop_
_entity_poly.entity_id
_entity_poly.type
_entity_poly.pdbx_seq_one_letter_code
_entity_poly.pdbx_strand_id
1 'polypeptide(L)' 'MYAARSIPLGLLVATVAWLAPAQSLTLLVLTAAAAAQLADAAIGVVHRVPGMVVLPLAVAVLHLAGATYLL' A
#
# COMPACT_ATOMS: atom_id res chain seq x y z
N MET A 1 4.15 12.37 -10.17
CA MET A 1 3.64 11.10 -10.71
C MET A 1 3.27 10.14 -9.56
N TYR A 2 2.11 10.31 -8.92
CA TYR A 2 1.66 9.41 -7.83
C TYR A 2 1.44 7.96 -8.33
N ALA A 3 0.91 7.83 -9.55
CA ALA A 3 0.63 6.54 -10.18
C ALA A 3 1.89 5.68 -10.47
N ALA A 4 3.07 6.30 -10.57
CA ALA A 4 4.27 5.61 -11.03
C ALA A 4 4.75 4.50 -10.08
N ARG A 5 4.53 4.65 -8.77
CA ARG A 5 4.89 3.62 -7.77
C ARG A 5 3.68 2.87 -7.21
N SER A 6 2.53 3.53 -7.10
CA SER A 6 1.32 2.93 -6.53
C SER A 6 0.73 1.83 -7.40
N ILE A 7 0.80 1.96 -8.73
CA ILE A 7 0.31 0.92 -9.65
C ILE A 7 1.18 -0.35 -9.56
N PRO A 8 2.53 -0.29 -9.71
CA PRO A 8 3.36 -1.48 -9.55
C PRO A 8 3.22 -2.16 -8.18
N LEU A 9 3.15 -1.38 -7.09
CA LEU A 9 2.95 -1.93 -5.74
C LEU A 9 1.58 -2.60 -5.57
N GLY A 10 0.52 -1.97 -6.07
CA GLY A 10 -0.82 -2.57 -6.03
C GLY A 10 -0.91 -3.87 -6.84
N LEU A 11 -0.26 -3.92 -8.01
CA LEU A 11 -0.13 -5.15 -8.79
C LEU A 11 0.67 -6.21 -8.04
N LEU A 12 1.78 -5.84 -7.39
CA LEU A 12 2.55 -6.78 -6.57
C LEU A 12 1.71 -7.37 -5.43
N VAL A 13 0.95 -6.53 -4.73
CA VAL A 13 0.04 -6.98 -3.65
C VAL A 13 -0.99 -7.96 -4.20
N ALA A 14 -1.64 -7.64 -5.32
CA ALA A 14 -2.64 -8.50 -5.94
C ALA A 14 -2.04 -9.84 -6.41
N THR A 15 -0.87 -9.80 -7.06
CA THR A 15 -0.20 -11.02 -7.56
C THR A 15 0.21 -11.97 -6.43
N VAL A 16 0.83 -11.44 -5.37
CA VAL A 16 1.28 -12.24 -4.22
C VAL A 16 0.10 -12.82 -3.46
N ALA A 17 -0.97 -12.03 -3.26
CA ALA A 17 -2.16 -12.50 -2.57
C ALA A 17 -2.94 -13.58 -3.35
N TRP A 18 -2.86 -13.60 -4.69
CA TRP A 18 -3.71 -14.45 -5.53
C TRP A 18 -3.00 -15.69 -6.11
N LEU A 19 -1.75 -15.57 -6.57
CA LEU A 19 -1.10 -16.62 -7.36
C LEU A 19 -0.45 -17.71 -6.49
N ALA A 20 0.14 -17.33 -5.36
CA ALA A 20 0.78 -18.25 -4.42
C ALA A 20 0.89 -17.55 -3.06
N PRO A 21 -0.17 -17.57 -2.23
CA PRO A 21 -0.24 -16.80 -0.99
C PRO A 21 0.60 -17.47 0.11
N ALA A 22 1.92 -17.44 -0.05
CA ALA A 22 2.82 -17.68 1.07
C ALA A 22 2.54 -16.60 2.12
N GLN A 23 2.01 -16.99 3.27
CA GLN A 23 1.51 -16.08 4.30
C GLN A 23 2.58 -15.04 4.70
N SER A 24 3.81 -15.47 4.93
CA SER A 24 4.93 -14.59 5.29
C SER A 24 5.29 -13.58 4.18
N LEU A 25 5.24 -13.99 2.91
CA LEU A 25 5.50 -13.10 1.78
C LEU A 25 4.36 -12.09 1.61
N THR A 26 3.12 -12.55 1.75
CA THR A 26 1.93 -11.70 1.66
C THR A 26 1.94 -10.64 2.77
N LEU A 27 2.27 -11.03 3.99
CA LEU A 27 2.49 -10.11 5.12
C LEU A 27 3.57 -9.06 4.82
N LEU A 28 4.73 -9.49 4.32
CA LEU A 28 5.83 -8.58 3.99
C LEU A 28 5.41 -7.56 2.90
N VAL A 29 4.73 -8.02 1.86
CA VAL A 29 4.31 -7.16 0.75
C VAL A 29 3.22 -6.19 1.19
N LEU A 30 2.24 -6.63 1.98
CA LEU A 30 1.19 -5.76 2.53
C LEU A 30 1.78 -4.67 3.43
N THR A 31 2.69 -5.02 4.33
CA THR A 31 3.34 -4.05 5.23
C THR A 31 4.22 -3.06 4.49
N ALA A 32 5.01 -3.52 3.51
CA ALA A 32 5.81 -2.65 2.66
C ALA A 32 4.94 -1.69 1.82
N ALA A 33 3.84 -2.20 1.24
CA ALA A 33 2.90 -1.38 0.48
C ALA A 33 2.18 -0.35 1.37
N ALA A 34 1.79 -0.71 2.59
CA ALA A 34 1.23 0.23 3.57
C ALA A 34 2.23 1.36 3.90
N ALA A 35 3.48 1.02 4.19
CA ALA A 35 4.53 2.00 4.48
C ALA A 35 4.76 2.96 3.30
N ALA A 36 4.78 2.45 2.07
CA ALA A 36 4.86 3.28 0.88
C ALA A 36 3.69 4.26 0.78
N GLN A 37 2.45 3.80 0.93
CA GLN A 37 1.27 4.67 0.84
C GLN A 37 1.21 5.72 1.97
N LEU A 38 1.73 5.41 3.16
CA LEU A 38 1.87 6.40 4.23
C LEU A 38 2.93 7.47 3.88
N ALA A 39 4.03 7.09 3.25
CA ALA A 39 5.04 8.04 2.77
C ALA A 39 4.47 8.94 1.66
N ASP A 40 3.63 8.40 0.76
CA ASP A 40 2.89 9.17 -0.25
C ASP A 40 1.97 10.20 0.40
N ALA A 41 1.20 9.79 1.41
CA ALA A 41 0.34 10.68 2.18
C ALA A 41 1.13 11.81 2.85
N ALA A 42 2.26 11.48 3.49
CA ALA A 42 3.14 12.47 4.11
C ALA A 42 3.68 13.48 3.09
N ILE A 43 4.13 13.02 1.91
CA ILE A 43 4.55 13.90 0.82
C ILE A 43 3.38 14.78 0.36
N GLY A 44 2.18 14.22 0.21
CA GLY A 44 0.98 14.96 -0.16
C GLY A 44 0.62 16.06 0.85
N VAL A 45 0.78 15.80 2.15
CA VAL A 45 0.59 16.78 3.22
C VAL A 45 1.64 17.89 3.13
N VAL A 46 2.93 17.54 3.04
CA VAL A 46 4.06 18.49 2.97
C VAL A 46 3.90 19.44 1.77
N HIS A 47 3.51 18.90 0.61
CA HIS A 47 3.38 19.66 -0.63
C HIS A 47 1.97 20.22 -0.87
N ARG A 48 1.06 20.09 0.11
CA ARG A 48 -0.33 20.58 0.03
C ARG A 48 -1.10 20.06 -1.20
N VAL A 49 -0.88 18.79 -1.56
CA VAL A 49 -1.58 18.12 -2.66
C VAL A 49 -2.63 17.17 -2.06
N PRO A 50 -3.88 17.61 -1.81
CA PRO A 50 -4.88 16.81 -1.12
C PRO A 50 -5.21 15.49 -1.84
N GLY A 51 -5.13 15.48 -3.17
CA GLY A 51 -5.27 14.26 -3.98
C GLY A 51 -4.21 13.19 -3.70
N MET A 52 -3.06 13.57 -3.14
CA MET A 52 -1.99 12.68 -2.70
C MET A 52 -2.08 12.33 -1.20
N VAL A 53 -3.17 12.66 -0.52
CA VAL A 53 -3.37 12.35 0.90
C VAL A 53 -4.47 11.32 1.08
N VAL A 54 -5.65 11.60 0.54
CA VAL A 54 -6.85 10.80 0.83
C VAL A 54 -6.73 9.38 0.28
N LEU A 55 -6.39 9.23 -1.00
CA LEU A 55 -6.34 7.91 -1.63
C LEU A 55 -5.21 7.04 -1.07
N PRO A 56 -3.96 7.54 -0.89
CA PRO A 56 -2.92 6.75 -0.24
C PRO A 56 -3.28 6.31 1.17
N LEU A 57 -3.89 7.17 1.98
CA LEU A 57 -4.32 6.80 3.33
C LEU A 57 -5.36 5.67 3.29
N ALA A 58 -6.38 5.79 2.44
CA ALA A 58 -7.41 4.74 2.30
C ALA A 58 -6.78 3.41 1.88
N VAL A 59 -5.86 3.45 0.91
CA VAL A 59 -5.14 2.26 0.45
C VAL A 59 -4.22 1.70 1.56
N ALA A 60 -3.52 2.54 2.32
CA ALA A 60 -2.68 2.11 3.44
C ALA A 60 -3.48 1.36 4.50
N VAL A 61 -4.68 1.87 4.84
CA VAL A 61 -5.60 1.22 5.78
C VAL A 61 -5.99 -0.18 5.29
N LEU A 62 -6.31 -0.34 4.00
CA LEU A 62 -6.64 -1.64 3.43
C LEU A 62 -5.47 -2.62 3.53
N HIS A 63 -4.25 -2.17 3.25
CA HIS A 63 -3.06 -3.03 3.38
C HIS A 63 -2.80 -3.44 4.83
N LEU A 64 -2.95 -2.52 5.79
CA LEU A 64 -2.81 -2.83 7.22
C LEU A 64 -3.92 -3.76 7.72
N ALA A 65 -5.16 -3.59 7.26
CA ALA A 65 -6.27 -4.49 7.56
C ALA A 65 -5.98 -5.91 7.02
N GLY A 66 -5.47 -6.01 5.79
CA GLY A 66 -5.04 -7.28 5.23
C GLY A 66 -3.87 -7.91 6.00
N ALA A 67 -2.88 -7.10 6.40
CA ALA A 67 -1.74 -7.60 7.17
C ALA A 67 -2.16 -8.10 8.55
N THR A 68 -3.03 -7.36 9.25
CA THR A 68 -3.56 -7.75 10.56
C THR A 68 -4.44 -9.00 10.49
N TYR A 69 -5.17 -9.22 9.40
CA TYR A 69 -5.91 -10.46 9.17
C TYR A 69 -5.01 -11.70 9.04
N LEU A 70 -3.77 -11.52 8.57
CA LEU A 70 -2.82 -12.61 8.36
C LEU A 70 -1.93 -12.91 9.59
N LEU A 71 -2.11 -12.18 10.71
CA LEU A 71 -1.46 -12.43 11.99
C LEU A 71 -2.32 -13.37 12.86
#